data_AF-A0A2M8NQQ1-F1
#
_entry.id   AF-A0A2M8NQQ1-F1
#
_cell.length_a   1.000
_cell.length_b   1.000
_cell.length_c   1.000
_cell.angle_alpha   90.00
_cell.angle_beta   90.00
_cell.angle_gamma   90.00
#
_symmetry.space_group_name_H-M   'P 1'
#
loop_
_entity.id
_entity.type
_entity.pdbx_description
1 polymer ?
#
loop_
_entity_poly.entity_id
_entity_poly.type
_entity_poly.pdbx_seq_one_letter_code
_entity_poly.pdbx_strand_id
1 'polypeptide(L)'
;MDTGLNEAVRRAATELTAEEGNSGMYHPYLHYLPEARFASLILVHDHAVSPNYSGKSTTFIFRTSDTQATAKLKYHVTQLVNVPVFDRRSAYLYEAGQRAMLVLKCRSASGIDLLSVDLDVDAWTRLITGGLEQNIVRLP
;
A
#
# COMPACT_ATOMS: atom_id res chain seq x y z
N MET A 1 -27.09 10.25 -1.04
CA MET A 1 -25.82 10.46 -1.76
C MET A 1 -24.77 9.64 -1.07
N ASP A 2 -24.68 8.33 -1.38
CA ASP A 2 -23.68 7.44 -0.78
C ASP A 2 -23.31 6.27 -1.70
N THR A 3 -23.41 6.52 -3.01
CA THR A 3 -23.14 5.52 -4.06
C THR A 3 -21.65 5.49 -4.41
N GLY A 4 -20.97 6.64 -4.38
CA GLY A 4 -19.53 6.73 -4.72
C GLY A 4 -18.59 6.16 -3.65
N LEU A 5 -18.95 6.26 -2.37
CA LEU A 5 -18.16 5.67 -1.28
C LEU A 5 -18.25 4.14 -1.31
N ASN A 6 -19.43 3.59 -1.59
CA ASN A 6 -19.63 2.16 -1.78
C ASN A 6 -18.92 1.62 -3.03
N GLU A 7 -18.81 2.41 -4.10
CA GLU A 7 -18.08 2.04 -5.31
C GLU A 7 -16.55 2.09 -5.11
N ALA A 8 -16.03 3.10 -4.40
CA ALA A 8 -14.62 3.17 -4.03
C ALA A 8 -14.21 2.05 -3.07
N VAL A 9 -15.07 1.74 -2.09
CA VAL A 9 -14.89 0.60 -1.17
C VAL A 9 -15.01 -0.72 -1.92
N ARG A 10 -15.91 -0.84 -2.91
CA ARG A 10 -15.99 -2.01 -3.80
C ARG A 10 -14.77 -2.16 -4.70
N ARG A 11 -14.20 -1.07 -5.25
CA ARG A 11 -12.93 -1.11 -6.01
C ARG A 11 -11.77 -1.58 -5.15
N ALA A 12 -11.65 -1.07 -3.92
CA ALA A 12 -10.64 -1.54 -2.96
C ALA A 12 -10.87 -2.99 -2.53
N ALA A 13 -12.10 -3.48 -2.64
CA ALA A 13 -12.52 -4.84 -2.32
C ALA A 13 -12.70 -5.75 -3.56
N THR A 14 -12.32 -5.30 -4.76
CA THR A 14 -12.38 -6.12 -5.98
C THR A 14 -11.24 -7.14 -5.93
N GLU A 15 -11.50 -8.18 -5.13
CA GLU A 15 -11.23 -9.57 -5.43
C GLU A 15 -9.76 -9.98 -5.63
N LEU A 16 -9.09 -10.14 -4.47
CA LEU A 16 -8.09 -11.19 -4.24
C LEU A 16 -8.72 -12.60 -4.20
N THR A 17 -9.93 -12.80 -4.72
CA THR A 17 -10.47 -14.14 -4.95
C THR A 17 -9.78 -14.74 -6.16
N ALA A 18 -9.42 -16.01 -6.04
CA ALA A 18 -8.88 -16.81 -7.13
C ALA A 18 -9.98 -17.11 -8.15
N GLU A 19 -10.44 -16.08 -8.87
CA GLU A 19 -11.21 -16.28 -10.09
C GLU A 19 -10.25 -16.53 -11.26
N GLU A 20 -10.76 -17.16 -12.32
CA GLU A 20 -9.98 -17.57 -13.51
C GLU A 20 -9.18 -16.41 -14.16
N GLY A 21 -9.57 -15.16 -13.91
CA GLY A 21 -8.87 -13.95 -14.38
C GLY A 21 -7.58 -13.57 -13.64
N ASN A 22 -7.31 -14.18 -12.47
CA ASN A 22 -6.11 -13.87 -11.66
C ASN A 22 -4.98 -14.92 -11.79
N SER A 23 -5.10 -15.86 -12.75
CA SER A 23 -4.05 -16.84 -13.03
C SER A 23 -2.77 -16.14 -13.49
N GLY A 24 -1.62 -16.46 -12.87
CA GLY A 24 -0.33 -15.83 -13.14
C GLY A 24 -0.02 -14.55 -12.35
N MET A 25 -0.98 -14.05 -11.56
CA MET A 25 -0.83 -12.81 -10.78
C MET A 25 -0.41 -13.03 -9.32
N TYR A 26 -0.01 -14.26 -8.94
CA TYR A 26 0.40 -14.59 -7.58
C TYR A 26 1.79 -15.23 -7.53
N HIS A 27 2.59 -14.81 -6.57
CA HIS A 27 3.90 -15.36 -6.26
C HIS A 27 3.80 -16.38 -5.12
N PRO A 28 4.32 -17.61 -5.29
CA PRO A 28 4.29 -18.63 -4.26
C PRO A 28 5.45 -18.48 -3.28
N TYR A 29 5.14 -18.45 -1.99
CA TYR A 29 6.11 -18.52 -0.89
C TYR A 29 5.87 -19.81 -0.11
N LEU A 30 6.69 -20.82 -0.38
CA LEU A 30 6.62 -22.13 0.26
C LEU A 30 7.59 -22.20 1.43
N HIS A 31 7.08 -22.52 2.61
CA HIS A 31 7.89 -22.87 3.77
C HIS A 31 7.64 -24.34 4.13
N TYR A 32 8.69 -25.14 4.04
CA TYR A 32 8.66 -26.56 4.35
C TYR A 32 9.44 -26.83 5.64
N LEU A 33 8.80 -27.49 6.60
CA LEU A 33 9.37 -27.97 7.85
C LEU A 33 9.35 -29.51 7.84
N PRO A 34 10.42 -30.16 7.35
CA PRO A 34 10.47 -31.61 7.18
C PRO A 34 10.21 -32.37 8.49
N GLU A 35 10.77 -31.89 9.60
CA GLU A 35 10.72 -32.53 10.91
C GLU A 35 9.29 -32.59 11.47
N ALA A 36 8.45 -31.62 11.09
CA ALA A 36 7.04 -31.56 11.46
C ALA A 36 6.11 -32.18 10.39
N ARG A 37 6.66 -32.64 9.26
CA ARG A 37 5.92 -33.03 8.04
C ARG A 37 4.89 -31.96 7.64
N PHE A 38 5.24 -30.69 7.85
CA PHE A 38 4.36 -29.56 7.64
C PHE A 38 4.86 -28.72 6.46
N ALA A 39 3.94 -28.34 5.59
CA ALA A 39 4.19 -27.42 4.48
C ALA A 39 3.18 -26.27 4.56
N SER A 40 3.68 -25.04 4.49
CA SER A 40 2.87 -23.84 4.38
C SER A 40 3.13 -23.17 3.03
N LEU A 41 2.07 -22.91 2.28
CA LEU A 41 2.12 -22.13 1.04
C LEU A 41 1.33 -20.84 1.23
N ILE A 42 2.00 -19.72 0.99
CA ILE A 42 1.36 -18.40 0.93
C ILE A 42 1.43 -17.91 -0.51
N LEU A 43 0.29 -17.52 -1.06
CA LEU A 43 0.21 -16.86 -2.37
C LEU A 43 0.08 -15.35 -2.14
N VAL A 44 0.99 -14.58 -2.71
CA VAL A 44 1.00 -13.11 -2.58
C VAL A 44 0.80 -12.50 -3.96
N HIS A 45 -0.17 -11.59 -4.07
CA HIS A 45 -0.52 -10.95 -5.33
C HIS A 45 0.64 -10.10 -5.88
N ASP A 46 0.80 -10.06 -7.21
CA ASP A 46 1.90 -9.39 -7.91
C ASP A 46 2.00 -7.91 -7.56
N HIS A 47 0.87 -7.20 -7.45
CA HIS A 47 0.85 -5.81 -6.98
C HIS A 47 1.51 -5.56 -5.61
N ALA A 48 1.63 -6.58 -4.75
CA ALA A 48 2.33 -6.48 -3.47
C ALA A 48 3.83 -6.83 -3.57
N VAL A 49 4.21 -7.62 -4.58
CA VAL A 49 5.59 -8.11 -4.80
C VAL A 49 6.35 -7.22 -5.78
N SER A 50 5.70 -6.85 -6.88
CA SER A 50 6.19 -6.05 -8.00
C SER A 50 5.27 -4.83 -8.23
N PRO A 51 5.30 -3.81 -7.36
CA PRO A 51 4.43 -2.65 -7.50
C PRO A 51 4.71 -1.89 -8.81
N ASN A 52 3.65 -1.49 -9.52
CA ASN A 52 3.78 -0.67 -10.72
C ASN A 52 3.85 0.82 -10.35
N TYR A 53 5.03 1.43 -10.47
CA TYR A 53 5.22 2.85 -10.14
C TYR A 53 4.90 3.81 -11.30
N SER A 54 4.23 3.36 -12.36
CA SER A 54 3.86 4.23 -13.49
C SER A 54 2.75 5.26 -13.19
N GLY A 55 2.27 5.34 -11.94
CA GLY A 55 1.44 6.47 -11.48
C GLY A 55 -0.07 6.26 -11.41
N LYS A 56 -0.61 5.06 -11.69
CA LYS A 56 -2.06 4.76 -11.66
C LYS A 56 -2.35 3.29 -11.34
N SER A 57 -1.85 2.80 -10.22
CA SER A 57 -2.11 1.42 -9.78
C SER A 57 -2.21 1.35 -8.27
N THR A 58 -2.49 0.16 -7.74
CA THR A 58 -2.52 -0.09 -6.30
C THR A 58 -1.38 -1.01 -5.91
N THR A 59 -0.80 -0.78 -4.74
CA THR A 59 0.10 -1.74 -4.06
C THR A 59 -0.37 -1.98 -2.64
N PHE A 60 0.29 -2.90 -1.92
CA PHE A 60 -0.14 -3.32 -0.60
C PHE A 60 1.01 -3.37 0.40
N ILE A 61 0.71 -3.00 1.64
CA ILE A 61 1.61 -3.10 2.78
C ILE A 61 1.00 -4.06 3.80
N PHE A 62 1.67 -5.20 4.01
CA PHE A 62 1.46 -6.01 5.21
C PHE A 62 2.00 -5.24 6.42
N ARG A 63 1.11 -4.79 7.30
CA ARG A 63 1.44 -4.00 8.47
C ARG A 63 1.69 -4.92 9.67
N THR A 64 2.89 -4.87 10.21
CA THR A 64 3.25 -5.50 11.49
C THR A 64 3.45 -4.47 12.61
N SER A 65 3.70 -3.22 12.25
CA SER A 65 3.71 -2.06 13.14
C SER A 65 3.54 -0.77 12.35
N ASP A 66 3.13 0.32 12.99
CA ASP A 66 3.00 1.62 12.32
C ASP A 66 4.36 2.16 11.84
N THR A 67 5.44 1.90 12.58
CA THR A 67 6.81 2.26 12.16
C THR A 67 7.20 1.55 10.86
N GLN A 68 6.93 0.24 10.78
CA GLN A 68 7.22 -0.55 9.58
C GLN A 68 6.33 -0.12 8.40
N ALA A 69 5.04 0.13 8.63
CA ALA A 69 4.13 0.60 7.59
C ALA A 69 4.56 1.98 7.05
N THR A 70 4.96 2.89 7.95
CA THR A 70 5.46 4.22 7.60
C THR A 70 6.74 4.15 6.75
N ALA A 71 7.69 3.29 7.13
CA ALA A 71 8.92 3.11 6.36
C ALA A 71 8.65 2.52 4.96
N LYS A 72 7.76 1.52 4.86
CA LYS A 72 7.35 0.95 3.57
C LYS A 72 6.59 1.96 2.71
N LEU A 73 5.69 2.75 3.29
CA LEU A 73 4.98 3.80 2.57
C LEU A 73 5.98 4.82 2.00
N LYS A 74 6.94 5.29 2.81
CA LYS A 74 8.01 6.17 2.34
C LYS A 74 8.73 5.57 1.13
N TYR A 75 9.10 4.29 1.19
CA TYR A 75 9.74 3.60 0.07
C TYR A 75 8.87 3.66 -1.19
N HIS A 76 7.60 3.25 -1.12
CA HIS A 76 6.70 3.28 -2.27
C HIS A 76 6.52 4.68 -2.85
N VAL A 77 6.31 5.69 -2.00
CA VAL A 77 6.17 7.09 -2.46
C VAL A 77 7.46 7.57 -3.10
N THR A 78 8.64 7.21 -2.55
CA THR A 78 9.95 7.57 -3.12
C THR A 78 10.17 6.96 -4.51
N GLN A 79 9.71 5.72 -4.72
CA GLN A 79 9.79 5.08 -6.05
C GLN A 79 8.79 5.68 -7.05
N LEU A 80 7.68 6.21 -6.55
CA LEU A 80 6.59 6.75 -7.35
C LEU A 80 6.85 8.18 -7.85
N VAL A 81 7.35 9.05 -6.97
CA VAL A 81 7.46 10.49 -7.26
C VAL A 81 8.88 10.87 -7.67
N ASN A 82 9.01 11.85 -8.56
CA ASN A 82 10.31 12.35 -9.01
C ASN A 82 10.85 13.50 -8.11
N VAL A 83 10.48 13.49 -6.82
CA VAL A 83 10.91 14.51 -5.84
C VAL A 83 11.46 13.84 -4.58
N PRO A 84 12.44 14.45 -3.88
CA PRO A 84 13.01 13.84 -2.67
C PRO A 84 12.00 13.69 -1.52
N VAL A 85 11.91 12.46 -0.98
CA VAL A 85 11.11 12.11 0.19
C VAL A 85 12.04 11.83 1.39
N PHE A 86 12.05 12.72 2.37
CA PHE A 86 12.95 12.64 3.54
C PHE A 86 12.33 11.88 4.71
N ASP A 87 13.15 11.21 5.52
CA ASP A 87 12.70 10.38 6.64
C ASP A 87 11.78 11.10 7.63
N ARG A 88 12.13 12.35 7.98
CA ARG A 88 11.33 13.19 8.89
C ARG A 88 9.89 13.45 8.40
N ARG A 89 9.60 13.19 7.12
CA ARG A 89 8.29 13.39 6.49
C ARG A 89 7.42 12.14 6.51
N SER A 90 7.99 10.97 6.82
CA SER A 90 7.30 9.69 6.63
C SER A 90 6.02 9.60 7.47
N ALA A 91 6.05 10.09 8.72
CA ALA A 91 4.88 10.14 9.59
C ALA A 91 3.78 11.08 9.04
N TYR A 92 4.16 12.27 8.56
CA TYR A 92 3.24 13.20 7.91
C TYR A 92 2.59 12.57 6.67
N LEU A 93 3.38 11.94 5.80
CA LEU A 93 2.87 11.29 4.59
C LEU A 93 1.91 10.14 4.91
N TYR A 94 2.18 9.38 5.98
CA TYR A 94 1.30 8.32 6.42
C TYR A 94 -0.07 8.86 6.86
N GLU A 95 -0.10 9.87 7.73
CA GLU A 95 -1.36 10.49 8.16
C GLU A 95 -2.10 11.22 7.03
N ALA A 96 -1.37 12.00 6.24
CA ALA A 96 -1.94 12.76 5.14
C ALA A 96 -2.48 11.84 4.05
N GLY A 97 -1.77 10.74 3.74
CA GLY A 97 -2.21 9.71 2.81
C GLY A 97 -3.50 9.02 3.29
N GLN A 98 -3.63 8.73 4.59
CA GLN A 98 -4.86 8.20 5.15
C GLN A 98 -6.04 9.19 5.02
N ARG A 99 -5.82 10.47 5.39
CA ARG A 99 -6.85 11.52 5.26
C ARG A 99 -7.26 11.76 3.81
N ALA A 100 -6.32 11.61 2.87
CA ALA A 100 -6.55 11.74 1.43
C ALA A 100 -7.07 10.46 0.77
N MET A 101 -7.32 9.39 1.54
CA MET A 101 -7.76 8.08 1.04
C MET A 101 -6.77 7.39 0.09
N LEU A 102 -5.49 7.80 0.09
CA LEU A 102 -4.41 7.14 -0.65
C LEU A 102 -3.84 5.94 0.10
N VAL A 103 -4.11 5.84 1.40
CA VAL A 103 -3.76 4.69 2.24
C VAL A 103 -5.00 4.21 2.96
N LEU A 104 -5.46 3.01 2.63
CA LEU A 104 -6.69 2.45 3.17
C LEU A 104 -6.42 1.16 3.92
N LYS A 105 -7.03 1.00 5.10
CA LYS A 105 -7.02 -0.28 5.80
C LYS A 105 -8.01 -1.23 5.14
N CYS A 106 -7.51 -2.34 4.60
CA CYS A 106 -8.33 -3.42 4.05
C CYS A 106 -8.96 -4.24 5.19
N ARG A 107 -10.06 -4.93 4.91
CA ARG A 107 -10.64 -5.87 5.87
C ARG A 107 -9.66 -7.02 6.12
N SER A 108 -9.14 -7.10 7.33
CA SER A 108 -8.29 -8.18 7.79
C SER A 108 -9.12 -9.20 8.58
N ALA A 109 -9.03 -10.47 8.24
CA ALA A 109 -9.35 -11.55 9.17
C ALA A 109 -8.08 -11.94 9.95
N SER A 110 -8.21 -12.30 11.23
CA SER A 110 -7.17 -12.98 12.01
C SER A 110 -5.82 -12.26 12.19
N GLY A 111 -5.83 -10.94 12.42
CA GLY A 111 -4.69 -10.23 13.05
C GLY A 111 -3.58 -9.72 12.13
N ILE A 112 -3.66 -9.93 10.82
CA ILE A 112 -2.75 -9.30 9.85
C ILE A 112 -3.45 -8.11 9.21
N ASP A 113 -3.01 -6.90 9.55
CA ASP A 113 -3.53 -5.70 8.93
C ASP A 113 -2.90 -5.49 7.55
N LEU A 114 -3.73 -5.44 6.52
CA LEU A 114 -3.31 -5.11 5.16
C LEU A 114 -3.69 -3.66 4.86
N LEU A 115 -2.75 -2.87 4.38
CA LEU A 115 -3.01 -1.54 3.84
C LEU A 115 -2.96 -1.59 2.32
N SER A 116 -3.98 -1.04 1.67
CA SER A 116 -3.94 -0.68 0.26
C SER A 116 -3.32 0.70 0.12
N VAL A 117 -2.43 0.87 -0.85
CA VAL A 117 -1.77 2.13 -1.19
C VAL A 117 -2.08 2.45 -2.64
N ASP A 118 -2.75 3.57 -2.88
CA ASP A 118 -2.96 4.12 -4.20
C ASP A 118 -1.65 4.76 -4.68
N LEU A 119 -1.12 4.31 -5.82
CA LEU A 119 0.08 4.84 -6.44
C LEU A 119 -0.26 5.96 -7.43
N ASP A 120 -1.09 6.91 -7.02
CA ASP A 120 -1.40 8.14 -7.76
C ASP A 120 -0.26 9.16 -7.60
N VAL A 121 0.57 9.28 -8.65
CA VAL A 121 1.74 10.17 -8.65
C VAL A 121 1.38 11.64 -8.41
N ASP A 122 0.23 12.10 -8.93
CA ASP A 122 -0.20 13.49 -8.84
C ASP A 122 -0.70 13.79 -7.42
N ALA A 123 -1.46 12.87 -6.83
CA ALA A 123 -1.96 13.01 -5.47
C ALA A 123 -0.83 13.02 -4.44
N TRP A 124 0.14 12.10 -4.56
CA TRP A 124 1.30 12.08 -3.66
C TRP A 124 2.20 13.30 -3.83
N THR A 125 2.44 13.74 -5.07
CA THR A 125 3.20 14.97 -5.32
C THR A 125 2.51 16.17 -4.68
N ARG A 126 1.17 16.28 -4.80
CA ARG A 126 0.39 17.35 -4.17
C ARG A 126 0.47 17.34 -2.65
N LEU A 127 0.46 16.17 -2.00
CA LEU A 127 0.67 16.09 -0.56
C LEU A 127 2.06 16.58 -0.15
N ILE A 128 3.09 16.25 -0.93
CA ILE A 128 4.46 16.68 -0.66
C ILE A 128 4.58 18.19 -0.82
N THR A 129 4.07 18.76 -1.91
CA THR A 129 4.16 20.21 -2.18
C THR A 129 3.28 21.03 -1.24
N GLY A 130 2.05 20.58 -0.97
CA GLY A 130 1.14 21.26 -0.04
C GLY A 130 1.69 21.29 1.40
N GLY A 131 2.35 20.21 1.84
CA GLY A 131 3.03 20.19 3.15
C GLY A 131 4.17 21.20 3.25
N LEU A 132 4.87 21.49 2.14
CA LEU A 132 5.92 22.51 2.07
C LEU A 132 5.33 23.93 2.14
N GLU A 133 4.29 24.19 1.34
CA GLU A 133 3.64 25.51 1.28
C GLU A 133 3.05 25.91 2.64
N GLN A 134 2.47 24.96 3.37
CA GLN A 134 1.86 25.21 4.68
C GLN A 134 2.88 25.30 5.82
N ASN A 135 4.19 25.20 5.53
CA ASN A 135 5.27 25.14 6.52
C ASN A 135 5.11 24.02 7.56
N ILE A 136 4.24 23.04 7.30
CA ILE A 136 4.12 21.80 8.07
C ILE A 136 5.40 20.99 7.89
N VAL A 137 5.96 21.05 6.68
CA VAL A 137 7.22 20.42 6.30
C VAL A 137 8.22 21.51 5.94
N ARG A 138 9.38 21.53 6.59
CA ARG A 138 10.51 22.39 6.19
C ARG A 138 11.46 21.63 5.27
N LEU A 139 12.27 22.33 4.49
CA LEU A 139 13.46 21.77 3.82
C LEU A 139 14.65 21.83 4.80
N PRO A 140 15.64 20.92 4.71
CA PRO A 140 16.84 20.99 5.55
C PRO A 140 17.57 22.29 5.29
#